data_AF-A0A1H0TAE3-F1
#
_entry.id   AF-A0A1H0TAE3-F1
#
_cell.length_a   1.000
_cell.length_b   1.000
_cell.length_c   1.000
_cell.angle_alpha   90.00
_cell.angle_beta   90.00
_cell.angle_gamma   90.00
#
_symmetry.space_group_name_H-M   'P 1'
#
loop_
_entity.id
_entity.type
_entity.pdbx_description
1 polymer ?
#
loop_
_entity_poly.entity_id
_entity_poly.type
_entity_poly.pdbx_seq_one_letter_code
_entity_poly.pdbx_strand_id
1 'polypeptide(L)'
;MVDHEVRRIGALDPRDQRTFEIKVAGPAALLVSKIVKIAERREQPHRLKPKDGLDVLRLLRAIDTAPLASSLARVAEDELPSTVVAGAVEDLRGLAGGPEELLPRLAAEAEMGFSDPDEIKMSVVVLVEDLLQEFDGLRRR
;
A
#
# COMPACT_ATOMS: atom_id res chain seq x y z
N MET A 1 4.56 13.91 7.63
CA MET A 1 3.92 12.60 7.45
C MET A 1 3.31 12.19 8.77
N VAL A 2 1.99 11.97 8.81
CA VAL A 2 1.20 11.75 10.04
C VAL A 2 1.29 10.30 10.53
N ASP A 3 1.53 9.38 9.61
CA ASP A 3 1.79 7.98 9.88
C ASP A 3 3.28 7.69 9.74
N HIS A 4 4.00 7.71 10.87
CA HIS A 4 5.41 7.36 10.93
C HIS A 4 5.78 6.75 12.27
N GLU A 5 6.79 5.89 12.25
CA GLU A 5 7.45 5.33 13.43
C GLU A 5 8.90 5.80 13.47
N VAL A 6 9.44 6.09 14.66
CA VAL A 6 10.89 6.28 14.83
C VAL A 6 11.55 4.92 14.86
N ARG A 7 12.34 4.61 13.83
CA ARG A 7 13.14 3.39 13.73
C ARG A 7 14.59 3.70 14.04
N ARG A 8 15.20 2.89 14.89
CA ARG A 8 16.63 2.91 15.15
C ARG A 8 17.34 1.99 14.16
N ILE A 9 18.29 2.52 13.41
CA ILE A 9 19.13 1.75 12.49
C ILE A 9 20.57 1.77 13.01
N GLY A 10 21.10 0.59 13.31
CA GLY A 10 22.49 0.37 13.68
C GLY A 10 23.35 -0.03 12.48
N ALA A 11 24.67 0.13 12.62
CA ALA A 11 25.63 -0.40 11.66
C ALA A 11 25.54 -1.94 11.56
N LEU A 12 25.87 -2.48 10.38
CA LEU A 12 25.89 -3.93 10.15
C LEU A 12 27.09 -4.62 10.80
N ASP A 13 28.20 -3.89 11.02
CA ASP A 13 29.37 -4.40 11.75
C ASP A 13 29.07 -4.35 13.26
N PRO A 14 29.13 -5.49 13.99
CA PRO A 14 28.88 -5.53 15.44
C PRO A 14 29.81 -4.66 16.28
N ARG A 15 30.96 -4.25 15.74
CA ARG A 15 31.93 -3.39 16.43
C ARG A 15 31.71 -1.90 16.16
N ASP A 16 30.89 -1.58 15.18
CA ASP A 16 30.54 -0.22 14.82
C ASP A 16 29.31 0.23 15.63
N GLN A 17 29.51 1.18 16.53
CA GLN A 17 28.48 1.65 17.45
C GLN A 17 27.58 2.75 16.84
N ARG A 18 27.79 3.13 15.57
CA ARG A 18 26.98 4.16 14.93
C ARG A 18 25.52 3.70 14.84
N THR A 19 24.63 4.55 15.34
CA THR A 19 23.18 4.36 15.29
C THR A 19 22.51 5.68 14.93
N PHE A 20 21.42 5.58 14.16
CA PHE A 20 20.62 6.73 13.75
C PHE A 20 19.15 6.45 14.04
N GLU A 21 18.44 7.47 14.52
CA GLU A 21 16.99 7.44 14.63
C GLU A 21 16.40 8.15 13.41
N ILE A 22 15.57 7.42 12.66
CA ILE A 22 14.92 7.95 11.46
C ILE A 22 13.41 7.76 11.56
N LYS A 23 12.67 8.73 11.04
CA LYS A 23 11.22 8.60 10.88
C LYS A 23 10.95 7.78 9.63
N VAL A 24 10.33 6.61 9.79
CA VAL A 24 9.93 5.73 8.69
C VAL A 24 8.43 5.83 8.52
N ALA A 25 7.99 5.94 7.27
CA ALA A 25 6.57 5.94 6.92
C ALA A 25 5.89 4.68 7.44
N GLY A 26 4.73 4.85 8.09
CA GLY A 26 3.91 3.73 8.49
C GLY A 26 3.22 3.06 7.28
N PRO A 27 2.62 1.86 7.49
CA PRO A 27 2.05 1.09 6.40
C PRO A 27 0.95 1.80 5.62
N ALA A 28 0.10 2.59 6.28
CA ALA A 28 -0.99 3.31 5.60
C ALA A 28 -0.44 4.42 4.70
N ALA A 29 0.55 5.18 5.17
CA ALA A 29 1.22 6.19 4.34
C ALA A 29 1.96 5.56 3.15
N LEU A 30 2.61 4.41 3.36
CA LEU A 30 3.27 3.67 2.28
C LEU A 30 2.25 3.19 1.24
N LEU A 31 1.13 2.62 1.68
CA LEU A 31 0.05 2.18 0.79
C LEU A 31 -0.48 3.34 -0.06
N VAL A 32 -0.88 4.44 0.57
CA VAL A 32 -1.36 5.66 -0.12
C VAL A 32 -0.34 6.13 -1.16
N SER A 33 0.95 6.17 -0.79
CA SER A 33 2.01 6.56 -1.73
C SER A 33 2.10 5.64 -2.94
N LYS A 34 1.90 4.33 -2.78
CA LYS A 34 1.89 3.39 -3.91
C LYS A 34 0.69 3.60 -4.80
N ILE A 35 -0.50 3.77 -4.23
CA ILE A 35 -1.72 3.96 -5.00
C ILE A 35 -1.65 5.24 -5.83
N VAL A 36 -1.25 6.37 -5.23
CA VAL A 36 -1.06 7.64 -5.96
C VAL A 36 -0.07 7.46 -7.13
N LYS A 37 1.05 6.77 -6.91
CA LYS A 37 2.05 6.55 -7.98
C LYS A 37 1.53 5.66 -9.11
N ILE A 38 0.70 4.67 -8.82
CA ILE A 38 0.09 3.81 -9.84
C ILE A 38 -0.96 4.62 -10.62
N ALA A 39 -1.84 5.34 -9.92
CA ALA A 39 -2.88 6.17 -10.51
C ALA A 39 -2.32 7.25 -11.45
N GLU A 40 -1.30 8.00 -11.03
CA GLU A 40 -0.64 9.03 -11.84
C GLU A 40 -0.01 8.48 -13.14
N ARG A 41 0.32 7.20 -13.17
CA ARG A 41 1.03 6.55 -14.28
C ARG A 41 0.11 5.71 -15.15
N ARG A 42 -1.18 5.61 -14.84
CA ARG A 42 -2.14 4.76 -15.56
C ARG A 42 -2.17 5.03 -17.08
N GLU A 43 -2.01 6.30 -17.48
CA GLU A 43 -2.00 6.75 -18.87
C GLU A 43 -0.59 6.77 -19.50
N GLN A 44 0.44 6.34 -18.75
CA GLN A 44 1.83 6.34 -19.17
C GLN A 44 2.44 4.95 -18.98
N PRO A 45 2.09 3.96 -19.84
CA PRO A 45 2.45 2.56 -19.62
C PRO A 45 3.96 2.31 -19.42
N HIS A 46 4.82 3.05 -20.11
CA HIS A 46 6.28 2.99 -19.98
C HIS A 46 6.82 3.38 -18.58
N ARG A 47 6.02 4.11 -17.78
CA ARG A 47 6.35 4.50 -16.41
C ARG A 47 5.75 3.57 -15.37
N LEU A 48 4.79 2.72 -15.72
CA LEU A 48 4.29 1.68 -14.82
C LEU A 48 5.45 0.75 -14.44
N LYS A 49 5.46 0.35 -13.17
CA LYS A 49 6.50 -0.53 -12.62
C LYS A 49 5.81 -1.66 -11.86
N PRO A 50 5.98 -2.92 -12.28
CA PRO A 50 5.36 -4.08 -11.60
C PRO A 50 5.64 -4.09 -10.09
N LYS A 51 6.86 -3.70 -9.69
CA LYS A 51 7.26 -3.58 -8.28
C LYS A 51 6.32 -2.71 -7.43
N ASP A 52 5.67 -1.69 -8.01
CA ASP A 52 4.76 -0.83 -7.25
C ASP A 52 3.47 -1.59 -6.89
N GLY A 53 2.99 -2.51 -7.74
CA GLY A 53 1.90 -3.45 -7.41
C GLY A 53 2.32 -4.53 -6.42
N LEU A 54 3.55 -5.05 -6.55
CA LEU A 54 4.11 -5.98 -5.58
C LEU A 54 4.24 -5.38 -4.18
N ASP A 55 4.69 -4.12 -4.08
CA ASP A 55 4.81 -3.43 -2.80
C ASP A 55 3.44 -3.32 -2.10
N VAL A 56 2.35 -3.09 -2.86
CA VAL A 56 0.98 -3.09 -2.31
C VAL A 56 0.60 -4.49 -1.82
N LEU A 57 0.79 -5.53 -2.63
CA LEU A 57 0.51 -6.91 -2.23
C LEU A 57 1.27 -7.31 -0.96
N ARG A 58 2.54 -6.91 -0.84
CA ARG A 58 3.36 -7.18 0.35
C ARG A 58 2.84 -6.46 1.58
N LEU A 59 2.41 -5.20 1.46
CA LEU A 59 1.79 -4.48 2.58
C LEU A 59 0.49 -5.16 3.03
N LEU A 60 -0.37 -5.55 2.08
CA LEU A 60 -1.63 -6.23 2.38
C LEU A 60 -1.44 -7.61 3.03
N ARG A 61 -0.37 -8.33 2.69
CA ARG A 61 -0.04 -9.63 3.29
C ARG A 61 0.69 -9.53 4.62
N ALA A 62 1.46 -8.46 4.83
CA ALA A 62 2.31 -8.32 6.01
C ALA A 62 1.61 -7.66 7.21
N ILE A 63 0.53 -6.92 6.96
CA ILE A 63 -0.18 -6.14 7.97
C ILE A 63 -1.63 -6.62 8.00
N ASP A 64 -2.13 -6.96 9.19
CA ASP A 64 -3.52 -7.35 9.35
C ASP A 64 -4.48 -6.25 8.89
N THR A 65 -5.61 -6.64 8.29
CA THR A 65 -6.58 -5.74 7.68
C THR A 65 -7.10 -4.68 8.65
N ALA A 66 -7.49 -5.07 9.86
CA ALA A 66 -8.06 -4.16 10.87
C ALA A 66 -7.11 -3.02 11.30
N PRO A 67 -5.86 -3.30 11.74
CA PRO A 67 -4.93 -2.21 12.07
C PRO A 67 -4.52 -1.37 10.85
N LEU A 68 -4.45 -1.95 9.65
CA LEU A 68 -4.18 -1.19 8.42
C LEU A 68 -5.35 -0.23 8.10
N ALA A 69 -6.59 -0.70 8.15
CA ALA A 69 -7.79 0.10 7.95
C ALA A 69 -7.91 1.23 8.98
N SER A 70 -7.65 0.93 10.26
CA SER A 70 -7.65 1.94 11.33
C SER A 70 -6.58 3.01 11.11
N SER A 71 -5.38 2.60 10.70
CA SER A 71 -4.30 3.53 10.36
C SER A 71 -4.65 4.40 9.16
N LEU A 72 -5.28 3.82 8.13
CA LEU A 72 -5.73 4.55 6.95
C LEU A 72 -6.84 5.55 7.28
N ALA A 73 -7.80 5.18 8.14
CA ALA A 73 -8.85 6.07 8.63
C ALA A 73 -8.26 7.25 9.41
N ARG A 74 -7.33 7.00 10.34
CA ARG A 74 -6.63 8.04 11.11
C ARG A 74 -5.88 9.02 10.20
N VAL A 75 -5.22 8.53 9.15
CA VAL A 75 -4.50 9.39 8.20
C VAL A 75 -5.49 10.21 7.34
N ALA A 76 -6.69 9.69 7.08
CA ALA A 76 -7.74 10.38 6.36
C ALA A 76 -8.45 11.48 7.18
N GLU A 77 -8.40 11.43 8.51
CA GLU A 77 -8.99 12.42 9.42
C GLU A 77 -8.12 13.67 9.61
N ASP A 78 -6.82 13.59 9.31
CA ASP A 78 -5.91 14.73 9.46
C ASP A 78 -6.14 15.78 8.36
N GLU A 79 -6.16 17.07 8.74
CA GLU A 79 -6.56 18.18 7.87
C GLU A 79 -5.68 18.32 6.61
N LEU A 80 -4.38 18.01 6.72
CA LEU A 80 -3.42 18.21 5.63
C LEU A 80 -3.44 17.09 4.56
N PRO A 81 -3.55 15.79 4.90
CA PRO A 81 -3.53 14.70 3.91
C PRO A 81 -4.92 14.27 3.40
N SER A 82 -6.02 14.75 4.01
CA SER A 82 -7.36 14.17 3.82
C SER A 82 -7.79 14.00 2.35
N THR A 83 -7.55 14.99 1.49
CA THR A 83 -7.93 14.94 0.06
C THR A 83 -7.11 13.93 -0.74
N VAL A 84 -5.81 13.82 -0.46
CA VAL A 84 -4.92 12.85 -1.10
C VAL A 84 -5.29 11.43 -0.69
N VAL A 85 -5.60 11.22 0.60
CA VAL A 85 -5.99 9.91 1.12
C VAL A 85 -7.35 9.50 0.56
N ALA A 86 -8.32 10.41 0.53
CA ALA A 86 -9.62 10.14 -0.09
C ALA A 86 -9.49 9.78 -1.57
N GLY A 87 -8.68 10.55 -2.32
CA GLY A 87 -8.39 10.25 -3.72
C GLY A 87 -7.71 8.89 -3.90
N ALA A 88 -6.72 8.57 -3.05
CA ALA A 88 -6.04 7.28 -3.10
C ALA A 88 -6.97 6.10 -2.76
N VAL A 89 -7.92 6.26 -1.84
CA VAL A 89 -8.91 5.21 -1.55
C VAL A 89 -9.85 5.01 -2.73
N GLU A 90 -10.28 6.08 -3.40
CA GLU A 90 -11.09 5.98 -4.61
C GLU A 90 -10.33 5.33 -5.77
N ASP A 91 -9.08 5.74 -5.98
CA ASP A 91 -8.18 5.12 -6.95
C ASP A 91 -7.99 3.63 -6.63
N LEU A 92 -7.84 3.25 -5.36
CA LEU A 92 -7.69 1.85 -4.96
C LEU A 92 -8.92 1.01 -5.36
N ARG A 93 -10.14 1.54 -5.20
CA ARG A 93 -11.37 0.87 -5.66
C ARG A 93 -11.35 0.62 -7.17
N GLY A 94 -10.95 1.61 -7.95
CA GLY A 94 -10.86 1.46 -9.41
C GLY A 94 -9.74 0.52 -9.84
N LEU A 95 -8.55 0.64 -9.24
CA LEU A 95 -7.36 -0.11 -9.63
C LEU A 95 -7.40 -1.60 -9.29
N ALA A 96 -8.26 -2.01 -8.36
CA ALA A 96 -8.39 -3.40 -7.91
C ALA A 96 -9.84 -3.92 -7.91
N GLY A 97 -10.74 -3.29 -8.67
CA GLY A 97 -12.14 -3.73 -8.79
C GLY A 97 -12.34 -5.10 -9.46
N GLY A 98 -11.26 -5.69 -9.99
CA GLY A 98 -11.26 -7.04 -10.55
C GLY A 98 -9.85 -7.51 -10.91
N PRO A 99 -9.66 -8.81 -11.20
CA PRO A 99 -8.33 -9.41 -11.41
C PRO A 99 -7.60 -8.88 -12.65
N GLU A 100 -8.32 -8.32 -13.62
CA GLU A 100 -7.74 -7.72 -14.82
C GLU A 100 -7.50 -6.20 -14.69
N GLU A 101 -7.82 -5.62 -13.54
CA GLU A 101 -7.49 -4.23 -13.26
C GLU A 101 -5.98 -4.04 -13.05
N LEU A 102 -5.57 -2.77 -13.13
CA LEU A 102 -4.16 -2.41 -13.21
C LEU A 102 -3.33 -2.90 -12.01
N LEU A 103 -3.83 -2.76 -10.79
CA LEU A 103 -3.08 -3.13 -9.58
C LEU A 103 -2.83 -4.66 -9.48
N PRO A 104 -3.86 -5.53 -9.58
CA PRO A 104 -3.68 -6.99 -9.63
C PRO A 104 -2.71 -7.44 -10.72
N ARG A 105 -2.82 -6.88 -11.93
CA ARG A 105 -1.91 -7.20 -13.04
C ARG A 105 -0.46 -6.83 -12.74
N LEU A 106 -0.21 -5.64 -12.19
CA LEU A 106 1.15 -5.21 -11.83
C LEU A 106 1.78 -6.11 -10.76
N ALA A 107 1.00 -6.54 -9.78
CA ALA A 107 1.46 -7.48 -8.75
C ALA A 107 1.82 -8.84 -9.36
N ALA A 108 0.96 -9.38 -10.24
CA ALA A 108 1.22 -10.66 -10.91
C ALA A 108 2.42 -10.59 -11.86
N GLU A 109 2.60 -9.49 -12.60
CA GLU A 109 3.77 -9.29 -13.46
C GLU A 109 5.08 -9.27 -12.66
N ALA A 110 5.06 -8.71 -11.44
CA ALA A 110 6.23 -8.67 -10.57
C ALA A 110 6.62 -10.03 -9.96
N GLU A 111 5.64 -10.94 -9.84
CA GLU A 111 5.81 -12.30 -9.30
C GLU A 111 5.90 -13.37 -10.40
N MET A 112 6.02 -12.94 -11.67
CA MET A 112 6.10 -13.83 -12.81
C MET A 112 7.27 -14.82 -12.66
N GLY A 113 6.97 -16.12 -12.73
CA GLY A 113 7.94 -17.20 -12.56
C GLY A 113 8.16 -17.65 -11.12
N PHE A 114 7.51 -17.02 -10.13
CA PHE A 114 7.58 -17.41 -8.72
C PHE A 114 6.25 -17.95 -8.19
N SER A 115 5.13 -17.38 -8.63
CA SER A 115 3.77 -17.74 -8.19
C SER A 115 2.82 -17.84 -9.38
N ASP A 116 1.65 -18.46 -9.18
CA ASP A 116 0.57 -18.47 -10.18
C ASP A 116 0.02 -17.03 -10.36
N PRO A 117 0.08 -16.44 -11.57
CA PRO A 117 -0.41 -15.09 -11.82
C PRO A 117 -1.89 -14.89 -11.47
N ASP A 118 -2.74 -15.88 -11.68
CA ASP A 118 -4.17 -15.75 -11.44
C ASP A 118 -4.48 -15.82 -9.93
N GLU A 119 -3.74 -16.64 -9.18
CA GLU A 119 -3.79 -16.66 -7.72
C GLU A 119 -3.36 -15.30 -7.12
N ILE A 120 -2.28 -14.71 -7.66
CA ILE A 120 -1.81 -13.39 -7.22
C ILE A 120 -2.86 -12.31 -7.49
N LYS A 121 -3.43 -12.27 -8.70
CA LYS A 121 -4.47 -11.29 -9.05
C LYS A 121 -5.67 -11.40 -8.11
N MET A 122 -6.19 -12.62 -7.91
CA MET A 122 -7.33 -12.86 -7.03
C MET A 122 -7.02 -12.51 -5.57
N SER A 123 -5.80 -12.82 -5.10
CA SER A 123 -5.36 -12.43 -3.75
C SER A 123 -5.40 -10.92 -3.56
N VAL A 124 -4.92 -10.15 -4.54
CA VAL A 124 -4.94 -8.68 -4.46
C VAL A 124 -6.37 -8.16 -4.37
N VAL A 125 -7.27 -8.66 -5.22
CA VAL A 125 -8.69 -8.24 -5.22
C VAL A 125 -9.31 -8.47 -3.84
N VAL A 126 -9.22 -9.70 -3.31
CA VAL A 126 -9.82 -10.05 -2.01
C VAL A 126 -9.24 -9.22 -0.87
N LEU A 127 -7.90 -9.09 -0.79
CA LEU A 127 -7.26 -8.33 0.28
C LEU A 127 -7.61 -6.84 0.23
N VAL A 128 -7.78 -6.28 -0.97
CA VAL A 128 -8.23 -4.89 -1.14
C VAL A 128 -9.69 -4.73 -0.77
N GLU A 129 -10.56 -5.65 -1.17
CA GLU A 129 -11.98 -5.67 -0.77
C GLU A 129 -12.13 -5.71 0.75
N ASP A 130 -11.41 -6.61 1.43
CA ASP A 130 -11.41 -6.72 2.90
C ASP A 130 -10.97 -5.41 3.56
N LEU A 131 -9.90 -4.79 3.06
CA LEU A 131 -9.39 -3.51 3.57
C LEU A 131 -10.40 -2.37 3.39
N LEU A 132 -11.01 -2.26 2.20
CA LEU A 132 -11.98 -1.22 1.89
C LEU A 132 -13.26 -1.39 2.72
N GLN A 133 -13.74 -2.63 2.89
CA GLN A 133 -14.90 -2.92 3.72
C GLN A 133 -14.69 -2.52 5.18
N GLU A 134 -13.54 -2.86 5.77
CA GLU A 134 -13.20 -2.48 7.14
C GLU A 134 -13.04 -0.96 7.28
N PHE A 135 -12.36 -0.31 6.34
CA PHE A 135 -12.19 1.16 6.30
C PHE A 135 -13.55 1.88 6.22
N ASP A 136 -14.45 1.44 5.34
CA ASP A 136 -15.80 2.01 5.21
C ASP A 136 -16.66 1.76 6.45
N GLY A 137 -16.44 0.63 7.13
CA GLY A 137 -17.03 0.33 8.42
C GLY A 137 -16.63 1.35 9.50
N LEU A 138 -15.35 1.73 9.54
CA LEU A 138 -14.83 2.71 10.49
C LEU A 138 -15.33 4.13 10.19
N ARG A 139 -15.45 4.52 8.91
CA ARG A 139 -15.89 5.88 8.52
C ARG A 139 -17.39 6.16 8.73
N ARG A 140 -18.20 5.12 8.94
CA ARG A 140 -19.65 5.24 9.19
C ARG A 140 -20.00 5.33 10.67
N ARG A 141 -19.03 5.12 11.57
CA ARG A 141 -19.20 5.22 13.02
C ARG A 141 -18.89 6.64 13.49
#